data_AF-A0A952WXL3-F1
#
_entry.id   AF-A0A952WXL3-F1
#
_cell.length_a   1.000
_cell.length_b   1.000
_cell.length_c   1.000
_cell.angle_alpha   90.00
_cell.angle_beta   90.00
_cell.angle_gamma   90.00
#
_symmetry.space_group_name_H-M   'P 1'
#
loop_
_entity.id
_entity.type
_entity.pdbx_description
1 polymer ?
#
loop_
_entity_poly.entity_id
_entity_poly.type
_entity_poly.pdbx_seq_one_letter_code
_entity_poly.pdbx_strand_id
1 'polypeptide(L)'
;MTDRPSPNRANGKGDGRDGGGRFAPGWRGGPGNPHAAAVGRLRSALLKEVGPDDIRAVIRALVEKAKTGDVPAIRELLDRTLGRSVEADLIERLEELEAQVAAKVPGRALL
;
A
#
# COMPACT_ATOMS: atom_id res chain seq x y z
N MET A 1 -5.54 31.00 2.91
CA MET A 1 -5.08 29.81 3.66
C MET A 1 -5.43 30.04 5.12
N THR A 2 -6.11 29.14 5.81
CA THR A 2 -5.87 27.69 5.80
C THR A 2 -7.14 27.03 6.36
N ASP A 3 -7.68 25.94 5.83
CA ASP A 3 -7.11 24.60 6.01
C ASP A 3 -6.41 24.44 7.37
N ARG A 4 -6.86 25.06 8.48
CA ARG A 4 -5.95 25.26 9.61
C ARG A 4 -5.84 23.96 10.40
N PRO A 5 -4.72 23.22 10.27
CA PRO A 5 -4.50 22.00 11.04
C PRO A 5 -4.51 22.31 12.54
N SER A 6 -4.79 21.27 13.33
CA SER A 6 -4.75 21.27 14.79
C SER A 6 -3.57 22.05 15.37
N PRO A 7 -3.74 22.77 16.51
CA PRO A 7 -2.61 23.29 17.27
C PRO A 7 -1.90 22.11 17.96
N ASN A 8 -0.76 21.68 17.40
CA ASN A 8 0.13 20.72 18.07
C ASN A 8 0.55 21.26 19.44
N ARG A 9 0.19 20.57 20.52
CA ARG A 9 0.68 20.84 21.88
C ARG A 9 1.44 19.65 22.45
N ALA A 10 2.30 19.97 23.41
CA ALA A 10 3.37 19.18 24.03
C ALA A 10 3.36 17.67 23.70
N ASN A 11 3.95 17.33 22.57
CA ASN A 11 4.51 16.00 22.39
C ASN A 11 5.82 15.89 23.20
N GLY A 12 5.85 14.94 24.12
CA GLY A 12 7.05 14.30 24.69
C GLY A 12 8.03 15.17 25.50
N LYS A 13 8.10 14.91 26.83
CA LYS A 13 9.25 15.19 27.71
C LYS A 13 10.34 14.08 27.63
N GLY A 14 10.36 13.27 26.58
CA GLY A 14 11.21 12.07 26.48
C GLY A 14 11.72 11.80 25.07
N ASP A 15 12.99 11.39 25.03
CA ASP A 15 13.67 10.63 23.98
C ASP A 15 13.52 11.15 22.55
N GLY A 16 13.85 12.43 22.32
CA GLY A 16 14.16 12.94 20.98
C GLY A 16 12.99 13.36 20.09
N ARG A 17 11.83 13.72 20.67
CA ARG A 17 10.76 14.45 19.97
C ARG A 17 10.57 15.86 20.53
N ASP A 18 10.19 16.81 19.67
CA ASP A 18 9.89 18.19 20.06
C ASP A 18 8.44 18.32 20.60
N GLY A 19 8.14 19.45 21.24
CA GLY A 19 6.81 19.76 21.77
C GLY A 19 5.67 19.75 20.72
N GLY A 20 6.02 19.71 19.44
CA GLY A 20 5.11 19.60 18.30
C GLY A 20 4.98 18.19 17.72
N GLY A 21 5.69 17.20 18.26
CA GLY A 21 5.56 15.76 17.94
C GLY A 21 6.48 15.29 16.85
N ARG A 22 7.28 16.21 16.35
CA ARG A 22 8.28 15.93 15.34
C ARG A 22 9.49 15.34 16.02
N PHE A 23 10.25 14.56 15.26
CA PHE A 23 11.58 14.16 15.70
C PHE A 23 12.43 15.42 15.86
N ALA A 24 13.03 15.57 17.04
CA ALA A 24 13.94 16.67 17.32
C ALA A 24 15.31 16.41 16.67
N PRO A 25 16.09 17.46 16.35
CA PRO A 25 17.48 17.30 15.92
C PRO A 25 18.27 16.42 16.91
N GLY A 26 19.05 15.47 16.38
CA GLY A 26 19.79 14.49 17.20
C GLY A 26 18.99 13.22 17.55
N TRP A 27 17.76 13.07 17.07
CA TRP A 27 17.01 11.82 17.17
C TRP A 27 17.74 10.69 16.44
N ARG A 28 18.04 9.60 17.16
CA ARG A 28 18.82 8.46 16.64
C ARG A 28 18.01 7.54 15.72
N GLY A 29 16.70 7.76 15.60
CA GLY A 29 15.79 6.81 14.99
C GLY A 29 15.55 5.59 15.88
N GLY A 30 14.73 4.66 15.41
CA GLY A 30 14.68 3.32 15.99
C GLY A 30 15.94 2.52 15.61
N PRO A 31 16.24 1.41 16.30
CA PRO A 31 17.42 0.57 16.05
C PRO A 31 17.49 -0.04 14.63
N GLY A 32 16.45 0.12 13.81
CA GLY A 32 16.33 -0.50 12.50
C GLY A 32 16.02 -1.99 12.59
N ASN A 33 15.74 -2.62 11.43
CA ASN A 33 15.60 -4.06 11.36
C ASN A 33 17.01 -4.69 11.29
N PRO A 34 17.44 -5.51 12.27
CA PRO A 34 18.78 -6.13 12.29
C PRO A 34 19.02 -7.05 11.08
N HIS A 35 17.96 -7.55 10.46
CA HIS A 35 18.02 -8.41 9.27
C HIS A 35 17.90 -7.64 7.96
N ALA A 36 17.77 -6.31 7.96
CA ALA A 36 17.57 -5.53 6.74
C ALA A 36 18.66 -5.79 5.69
N ALA A 37 19.92 -5.84 6.12
CA ALA A 37 21.04 -6.12 5.23
C ALA A 37 21.01 -7.55 4.67
N ALA A 38 20.63 -8.54 5.50
CA ALA A 38 20.51 -9.93 5.07
C ALA A 38 19.39 -10.11 4.03
N VAL A 39 18.22 -9.53 4.31
CA VAL A 39 17.08 -9.52 3.38
C VAL A 39 17.43 -8.80 2.07
N GLY A 40 18.15 -7.68 2.16
CA GLY A 40 18.62 -6.94 0.97
C GLY A 40 19.51 -7.80 0.06
N ARG A 41 20.43 -8.59 0.65
CA ARG A 41 21.26 -9.53 -0.12
C ARG A 41 20.44 -10.63 -0.79
N LEU A 42 19.48 -11.23 -0.08
CA LEU A 42 18.61 -12.26 -0.65
C LEU A 42 17.76 -11.71 -1.81
N ARG A 43 17.16 -10.52 -1.64
CA ARG A 43 16.40 -9.85 -2.71
C ARG A 43 17.27 -9.54 -3.93
N SER A 44 18.49 -9.06 -3.68
CA SER A 44 19.44 -8.76 -4.76
C SER A 44 19.85 -10.01 -5.53
N ALA A 45 20.06 -11.14 -4.84
CA ALA A 45 20.35 -12.41 -5.49
C ALA A 45 19.14 -12.89 -6.32
N LEU A 46 17.94 -12.87 -5.75
CA LEU A 46 16.72 -13.26 -6.45
C LEU A 46 16.50 -12.46 -7.74
N LEU A 47 16.64 -11.13 -7.68
CA LEU A 47 16.43 -10.26 -8.83
C LEU A 47 17.52 -10.36 -9.90
N LYS A 48 18.69 -10.92 -9.58
CA LYS A 48 19.74 -11.20 -10.58
C LYS A 48 19.44 -12.45 -11.39
N GLU A 49 18.78 -13.43 -10.78
CA GLU A 49 18.44 -14.70 -11.42
C GLU A 49 17.13 -14.64 -12.20
N VAL A 50 16.15 -13.86 -11.73
CA VAL A 50 14.82 -13.82 -12.34
C VAL A 50 14.75 -12.77 -13.46
N GLY A 51 14.72 -13.24 -14.71
CA GLY A 51 14.58 -12.41 -15.89
C GLY A 51 13.15 -12.34 -16.46
N PRO A 52 12.92 -11.50 -17.49
CA PRO A 52 11.61 -11.40 -18.16
C PRO A 52 11.11 -12.73 -18.75
N ASP A 53 12.01 -13.58 -19.24
CA ASP A 53 11.67 -14.89 -19.80
C ASP A 53 11.19 -15.87 -18.73
N ASP A 54 11.81 -15.87 -17.55
CA ASP A 54 11.38 -16.69 -16.42
C ASP A 54 9.98 -16.28 -15.96
N ILE A 55 9.73 -14.98 -15.89
CA ILE A 55 8.39 -14.44 -15.57
C ILE A 55 7.37 -14.88 -16.63
N ARG A 56 7.71 -14.81 -17.93
CA ARG A 56 6.82 -15.32 -18.99
C ARG A 56 6.54 -16.81 -18.83
N ALA A 57 7.55 -17.61 -18.50
CA ALA A 57 7.40 -19.05 -18.31
C ALA A 57 6.50 -19.36 -17.11
N VAL A 58 6.67 -18.67 -15.98
CA VAL A 58 5.82 -18.80 -14.79
C VAL A 58 4.38 -18.40 -15.10
N ILE A 59 4.14 -17.30 -15.82
CA ILE A 59 2.79 -16.88 -16.21
C ILE A 59 2.13 -17.91 -17.13
N ARG A 60 2.86 -18.49 -18.08
CA ARG A 60 2.33 -19.58 -18.93
C ARG A 60 1.94 -20.79 -18.09
N ALA A 61 2.78 -21.19 -17.14
CA ALA A 61 2.46 -22.29 -16.23
C ALA A 61 1.24 -21.98 -15.36
N LEU A 62 1.09 -20.74 -14.88
CA LEU A 62 -0.09 -20.28 -14.15
C LEU A 62 -1.37 -20.38 -14.99
N VAL A 63 -1.31 -19.95 -16.26
CA VAL A 63 -2.43 -20.06 -17.20
C VAL A 63 -2.82 -21.52 -17.43
N GLU A 64 -1.86 -22.40 -17.68
CA GLU A 64 -2.16 -23.83 -17.87
C GLU A 64 -2.77 -24.46 -16.62
N LYS A 65 -2.24 -24.13 -15.44
CA LYS A 65 -2.80 -24.59 -14.16
C LYS A 65 -4.22 -24.05 -13.91
N ALA A 66 -4.49 -22.79 -14.27
CA ALA A 66 -5.82 -22.23 -14.18
C ALA A 66 -6.81 -22.97 -15.11
N LYS A 67 -6.40 -23.30 -16.34
CA LYS A 67 -7.23 -24.04 -17.31
C LYS A 67 -7.62 -25.45 -16.83
N THR A 68 -6.85 -26.07 -15.94
CA THR A 68 -7.22 -27.37 -15.35
C THR A 68 -8.27 -27.26 -14.24
N GLY A 69 -8.79 -26.07 -13.94
CA GLY A 69 -9.79 -25.84 -12.90
C GLY A 69 -9.20 -25.58 -11.51
N ASP A 70 -7.90 -25.31 -11.39
CA ASP A 70 -7.28 -24.94 -10.11
C ASP A 70 -7.75 -23.54 -9.68
N VAL A 71 -8.72 -23.51 -8.75
CA VAL A 71 -9.36 -22.27 -8.29
C VAL A 71 -8.37 -21.22 -7.77
N PRO A 72 -7.34 -21.58 -6.97
CA PRO A 72 -6.30 -20.61 -6.58
C PRO A 72 -5.56 -19.98 -7.77
N ALA A 73 -5.16 -20.77 -8.78
CA ALA A 73 -4.50 -20.27 -9.98
C ALA A 73 -5.42 -19.40 -10.82
N ILE A 74 -6.70 -19.79 -10.97
CA ILE A 74 -7.73 -18.98 -11.64
C ILE A 74 -7.86 -17.63 -10.95
N ARG A 75 -7.96 -17.61 -9.61
CA ARG A 75 -8.10 -16.37 -8.86
C ARG A 75 -6.88 -15.47 -9.01
N GLU A 76 -5.66 -16.00 -8.85
CA GLU A 76 -4.44 -15.20 -9.03
C GLU A 76 -4.34 -14.66 -10.46
N LEU A 77 -4.69 -15.46 -11.47
CA LEU A 77 -4.69 -15.03 -12.87
C LEU A 77 -5.69 -13.88 -13.07
N LEU A 78 -6.95 -14.04 -12.65
CA LEU A 78 -7.99 -13.03 -12.82
C LEU A 78 -7.69 -11.75 -12.03
N ASP A 79 -7.24 -11.85 -10.77
CA ASP A 79 -6.89 -10.70 -9.94
C ASP A 79 -5.76 -9.86 -10.57
N ARG A 80 -4.82 -10.50 -11.28
CA ARG A 80 -3.70 -9.84 -11.96
C ARG A 80 -4.08 -9.27 -13.33
N THR A 81 -5.05 -9.86 -14.03
CA THR A 81 -5.44 -9.43 -15.39
C THR A 81 -6.61 -8.47 -15.41
N LEU A 82 -7.61 -8.69 -14.56
CA LEU A 82 -8.86 -7.92 -14.50
C LEU A 82 -8.94 -7.04 -13.25
N GLY A 83 -8.02 -7.21 -12.30
CA GLY A 83 -8.09 -6.61 -10.98
C GLY A 83 -8.88 -7.47 -10.01
N ARG A 84 -8.74 -7.18 -8.71
CA ARG A 84 -9.54 -7.83 -7.67
C ARG A 84 -11.00 -7.44 -7.82
N SER A 85 -11.90 -8.41 -7.74
CA SER A 85 -13.33 -8.14 -7.63
C SER A 85 -13.58 -7.25 -6.41
N VAL A 86 -14.23 -6.11 -6.63
CA VAL A 86 -14.67 -5.25 -5.54
C VAL A 86 -15.93 -5.86 -4.93
N GLU A 87 -15.97 -5.97 -3.60
CA GLU A 87 -17.17 -6.41 -2.89
C GLU A 87 -18.30 -5.38 -3.11
N ALA A 88 -19.53 -5.84 -3.35
CA ALA A 88 -20.65 -4.95 -3.65
C ALA A 88 -20.90 -3.89 -2.56
N ASP A 89 -20.71 -4.27 -1.28
CA ASP A 89 -20.80 -3.38 -0.12
C ASP A 89 -19.78 -2.23 -0.16
N LEU A 90 -18.59 -2.46 -0.72
CA LEU A 90 -17.59 -1.39 -0.88
C LEU A 90 -18.02 -0.33 -1.89
N ILE A 91 -18.77 -0.71 -2.92
CA ILE A 91 -19.28 0.24 -3.93
C ILE A 91 -20.37 1.10 -3.29
N GLU A 92 -21.35 0.49 -2.63
CA GLU A 92 -22.43 1.20 -1.93
C GLU A 92 -21.87 2.19 -0.89
N ARG A 93 -20.91 1.74 -0.08
CA ARG A 93 -20.26 2.59 0.93
C ARG A 93 -19.46 3.74 0.32
N LEU A 94 -18.90 3.56 -0.88
CA LEU A 94 -18.18 4.62 -1.59
C LEU A 94 -19.16 5.70 -2.07
N GLU A 95 -20.28 5.30 -2.67
CA GLU A 95 -21.33 6.21 -3.13
C GLU A 95 -21.90 7.05 -1.98
N GLU A 96 -22.16 6.43 -0.82
CA GLU A 96 -22.60 7.14 0.39
C GLU A 96 -21.58 8.19 0.86
N LEU A 97 -20.29 7.84 0.84
CA LEU A 97 -19.22 8.76 1.24
C LEU A 97 -19.08 9.93 0.26
N GLU A 98 -19.19 9.68 -1.04
CA GLU A 98 -19.17 10.71 -2.08
C GLU A 98 -20.33 11.71 -1.89
N ALA A 99 -21.53 11.21 -1.61
CA ALA A 99 -22.68 12.05 -1.30
C ALA A 99 -22.46 12.92 -0.05
N GLN A 100 -21.89 12.36 1.01
CA GLN A 100 -21.57 13.09 2.25
C GLN A 100 -20.50 14.17 2.05
N VAL A 101 -19.48 13.88 1.24
CA VAL A 101 -18.42 14.85 0.90
C VAL A 101 -19.00 15.99 0.07
N ALA A 102 -19.82 15.69 -0.94
CA ALA A 102 -20.50 16.70 -1.75
C ALA A 102 -21.40 17.62 -0.91
N ALA A 103 -22.13 17.05 0.06
CA ALA A 103 -22.98 17.82 0.98
C ALA A 103 -22.18 18.72 1.95
N LYS A 104 -20.99 18.29 2.39
CA LYS A 104 -20.14 19.05 3.33
C LYS A 104 -19.27 20.11 2.65
N VAL A 105 -19.00 19.99 1.35
CA VAL A 105 -18.19 20.94 0.58
C VAL A 105 -18.95 21.39 -0.68
N PRO A 106 -20.01 22.21 -0.53
CA PRO A 106 -20.74 22.72 -1.69
C PRO A 106 -19.79 23.58 -2.55
N GLY A 107 -19.58 23.17 -3.81
CA GLY A 107 -18.85 23.95 -4.83
C GLY A 107 -17.52 23.38 -5.34
N ARG A 108 -17.06 22.21 -4.88
CA ARG A 108 -15.90 21.55 -5.49
C ARG A 108 -16.37 20.64 -6.63
N ALA A 109 -16.45 21.18 -7.84
CA ALA A 109 -16.66 20.38 -9.04
C ALA A 109 -15.58 19.29 -9.13
N LEU A 110 -16.00 18.03 -9.17
CA LEU A 110 -15.14 16.91 -9.55
C LEU A 110 -14.88 17.03 -11.06
N LEU A 111 -13.63 17.29 -11.43
CA LEU A 111 -13.14 17.18 -12.81
C LEU A 111 -12.82 15.73 -13.13
#